data_AF-A0A366WJ53-F1
#
_entry.id   AF-A0A366WJ53-F1
#
_cell.length_a   1.000
_cell.length_b   1.000
_cell.length_c   1.000
_cell.angle_alpha   90.00
_cell.angle_beta   90.00
_cell.angle_gamma   90.00
#
_symmetry.space_group_name_H-M   'P 1'
#
loop_
_entity.id
_entity.type
_entity.pdbx_description
1 polymer ?
#
loop_
_entity_poly.entity_id
_entity_poly.type
_entity_poly.pdbx_seq_one_letter_code
_entity_poly.pdbx_strand_id
1 'polypeptide(L)' 'MSPLRTLRDERNRAMTVLDMAGDPIFVKDCEHRIILANQAFCELLSRAKHG' A
#
# COMPACT_ATOMS: atom_id res chain seq x y z
N MET A 1 22.74 -11.60 9.72
CA MET A 1 21.76 -10.67 9.11
C MET A 1 21.19 -9.81 10.22
N SER A 2 21.07 -8.48 10.08
CA SER A 2 20.52 -7.64 11.15
C SER A 2 19.00 -7.79 11.24
N PRO A 3 18.39 -7.82 12.45
CA PRO A 3 16.94 -7.99 12.62
C PRO A 3 16.10 -6.93 11.89
N LEU A 4 16.59 -5.69 11.86
CA LEU A 4 15.93 -4.57 11.15
C LEU A 4 15.81 -4.83 9.64
N ARG A 5 16.80 -5.53 9.06
CA ARG A 5 16.78 -5.86 7.63
C ARG A 5 15.72 -6.91 7.32
N THR A 6 15.62 -7.95 8.15
CA THR A 6 14.61 -9.00 8.00
C THR A 6 13.18 -8.45 8.09
N LEU A 7 12.89 -7.58 9.06
CA LEU A 7 11.57 -6.96 9.18
C LEU A 7 11.22 -6.09 7.97
N ARG A 8 12.20 -5.34 7.45
CA ARG A 8 12.02 -4.51 6.26
C ARG A 8 11.78 -5.35 5.02
N ASP A 9 12.51 -6.45 4.87
CA ASP A 9 12.36 -7.37 3.73
C ASP A 9 10.96 -8.00 3.71
N GLU A 10 10.45 -8.42 4.86
CA GLU A 10 9.11 -9.00 4.97
C GLU A 10 8.02 -7.97 4.66
N ARG A 11 8.15 -6.76 5.21
CA ARG A 11 7.25 -5.65 4.89
C ARG A 11 7.26 -5.31 3.40
N ASN A 12 8.43 -5.33 2.76
CA ASN A 12 8.54 -5.07 1.33
C ASN A 12 7.87 -6.18 0.49
N ARG A 13 8.06 -7.45 0.85
CA ARG A 13 7.39 -8.57 0.16
C ARG A 13 5.86 -8.45 0.24
N ALA A 14 5.32 -8.16 1.41
CA ALA A 14 3.89 -7.95 1.59
C ALA A 14 3.38 -6.79 0.70
N MET A 15 4.12 -5.67 0.67
CA MET A 15 3.78 -4.53 -0.19
C MET A 15 3.79 -4.92 -1.68
N THR A 16 4.81 -5.66 -2.13
CA THR A 16 4.90 -6.13 -3.53
C THR A 16 3.70 -7.00 -3.92
N VAL A 17 3.24 -7.89 -3.05
CA VAL A 17 2.04 -8.71 -3.31
C VAL A 17 0.79 -7.84 -3.43
N LEU A 18 0.63 -6.83 -2.56
CA LEU A 18 -0.49 -5.90 -2.63
C LEU A 18 -0.47 -5.03 -3.89
N ASP A 19 0.71 -4.61 -4.34
CA ASP A 19 0.88 -3.81 -5.55
C ASP A 19 0.62 -4.61 -6.83
N MET A 20 0.74 -5.95 -6.78
CA MET A 20 0.36 -6.84 -7.89
C MET A 20 -1.16 -7.03 -8.01
N ALA A 21 -1.93 -6.75 -6.96
CA ALA A 21 -3.38 -6.81 -7.03
C ALA A 21 -3.89 -5.64 -7.90
N GLY A 22 -4.69 -5.94 -8.92
CA GLY A 22 -5.31 -4.92 -9.78
C GLY A 22 -6.44 -4.15 -9.08
N ASP A 23 -6.96 -4.68 -7.97
CA ASP A 23 -7.98 -4.02 -7.17
C ASP A 23 -7.36 -2.95 -6.25
N PRO A 24 -7.99 -1.78 -6.10
CA PRO A 24 -7.62 -0.79 -5.10
C PRO A 24 -7.72 -1.34 -3.67
N ILE A 25 -6.60 -1.36 -2.94
CA ILE A 25 -6.54 -1.82 -1.54
C ILE A 25 -5.95 -0.70 -0.68
N PHE A 26 -6.61 -0.41 0.44
CA PHE A 26 -6.13 0.57 1.42
C PHE A 26 -6.53 0.18 2.85
N VAL A 27 -5.79 0.69 3.83
CA VAL A 27 -6.06 0.53 5.26
C VAL A 27 -6.34 1.90 5.84
N LYS A 28 -7.38 1.99 6.69
CA LYS A 28 -7.66 3.17 7.51
C LYS A 28 -7.35 2.91 8.98
N ASP A 29 -6.96 3.94 9.70
CA ASP A 29 -6.98 3.93 11.16
C ASP A 29 -8.39 4.19 11.72
N CYS A 30 -8.52 4.15 13.05
CA CYS A 30 -9.78 4.42 13.75
C CYS A 30 -10.25 5.87 13.61
N GLU A 31 -9.37 6.78 13.18
CA GLU A 31 -9.67 8.20 12.91
C GLU A 31 -9.99 8.44 11.43
N HIS A 32 -10.26 7.37 10.66
CA HIS A 32 -10.59 7.39 9.24
C HIS A 32 -9.48 7.94 8.32
N ARG A 33 -8.22 7.98 8.77
CA ARG A 33 -7.08 8.35 7.93
C ARG A 33 -6.56 7.13 7.18
N ILE A 34 -6.26 7.29 5.89
CA ILE A 34 -5.60 6.25 5.09
C ILE A 34 -4.14 6.17 5.53
N ILE A 35 -3.74 5.01 6.07
CA ILE A 35 -2.39 4.78 6.60
C ILE A 35 -1.53 3.90 5.69
N LEU A 36 -2.16 3.14 4.79
CA LEU A 36 -1.51 2.32 3.77
C LEU A 36 -2.40 2.24 2.53
N ALA A 37 -1.80 2.24 1.35
CA ALA A 37 -2.49 2.05 0.07
C ALA A 37 -1.57 1.33 -0.92
N ASN A 38 -2.13 0.48 -1.77
CA ASN A 38 -1.41 -0.13 -2.88
C ASN A 38 -1.39 0.79 -4.11
N GLN A 39 -0.59 0.40 -5.11
CA GLN A 39 -0.44 1.13 -6.37
C GLN A 39 -1.79 1.37 -7.10
N ALA A 40 -2.65 0.34 -7.19
CA ALA A 40 -3.96 0.47 -7.86
C ALA A 40 -4.85 1.55 -7.22
N PHE A 41 -4.83 1.67 -5.88
CA PHE A 41 -5.56 2.73 -5.19
C PHE A 41 -5.01 4.13 -5.49
N CYS A 42 -3.69 4.29 -5.53
CA CYS A 42 -3.04 5.56 -5.89
C CYS A 42 -3.40 6.00 -7.32
N GLU A 43 -3.47 5.05 -8.25
CA GLU A 43 -3.87 5.30 -9.64
C GLU A 43 -5.34 5.72 -9.74
N LEU A 44 -6.23 5.06 -9.00
CA LEU A 44 -7.65 5.44 -8.93
C LEU A 44 -7.82 6.89 -8.49
N LEU A 45 -7.15 7.30 -7.41
CA LEU A 45 -7.20 8.69 -6.93
C LEU A 45 -6.60 9.66 -7.95
N SER A 46 -5.51 9.29 -8.61
CA SER A 46 -4.88 10.13 -9.63
C SER A 46 -5.81 10.39 -10.82
N ARG A 47 -6.61 9.40 -11.23
CA ARG A 47 -7.64 9.56 -12.27
C ARG A 47 -8.77 10.46 -11.78
N ALA A 48 -9.26 10.25 -10.56
CA ALA A 48 -10.34 11.07 -9.99
C ALA A 48 -9.96 12.55 -9.82
N LYS A 49 -8.67 12.86 -9.62
CA LYS A 49 -8.17 14.24 -9.45
C LYS A 49 -8.06 15.04 -10.75
N HIS A 50 -8.08 14.39 -11.91
CA HIS A 50 -7.86 15.03 -13.21
C HIS A 50 -8.99 14.71 -14.22
N GLY A 51 -10.12 14.20 -13.74
CA GLY A 51 -11.32 13.93 -14.52
C GLY A 51 -12.39 14.99 -14.34
#